data_AF-A0A961GFE4-F1
#
_entry.id   AF-A0A961GFE4-F1
#
_cell.length_a   1.000
_cell.length_b   1.000
_cell.length_c   1.000
_cell.angle_alpha   90.00
_cell.angle_beta   90.00
_cell.angle_gamma   90.00
#
_symmetry.space_group_name_H-M   'P 1'
#
loop_
_entity.id
_entity.type
_entity.pdbx_description
1 polymer ?
#
loop_
_entity_poly.entity_id
_entity_poly.type
_entity_poly.pdbx_seq_one_letter_code
_entity_poly.pdbx_strand_id
1 'polypeptide(L)'
;MQFERLVIESGDNSIAFDLHPRLTVISGLSQMERDGLINEFIGAMGNSRAGVHLELMADSGGRFAVFRPNGADHRVIDVENRVDVTSQFKDDTGSINLLVRAGLDTRTARRAMRFTAQDLTEATERDKLIQALARMDQNQLWVAAEALRSAERRLEEEAEATGSSVEDAAVIERIETHHAEFERTQAQSEAVRRGTFLISGFAALLSVPLARITSALAAVPFGLIAILSVLVSIVYWRRMETARKREEEALADAGAQSYLGFHLQRVNSLLSSDANRRRLIRAAEEQREAAQRWSALAGDIDFEWAFENQAEITRMAKLRTTVQPGAALEGDTSHVDDTAAIAHAVVSRLSDLRNLGTSGESFPALLDDPFVNIEQSMIPALLEVMVRSSADQQIVLLTESATVSSWAHVEAMTGAVGLIEPTPTAKATTNAF
;
A
#
# COMPACT_ATOMS: atom_id res chain seq x y z
N MET A 1 25.10 8.82 18.34
CA MET A 1 25.70 7.57 18.84
C MET A 1 26.81 7.13 17.89
N GLN A 2 27.92 6.64 18.43
CA GLN A 2 29.06 6.11 17.69
C GLN A 2 29.49 4.78 18.31
N PHE A 3 29.77 3.77 17.49
CA PHE A 3 30.38 2.52 17.93
C PHE A 3 31.89 2.70 18.06
N GLU A 4 32.45 2.29 19.19
CA GLU A 4 33.90 2.31 19.42
C GLU A 4 34.50 0.92 19.19
N ARG A 5 33.81 -0.12 19.68
CA ARG A 5 34.29 -1.49 19.56
C ARG A 5 33.14 -2.49 19.55
N LEU A 6 33.19 -3.46 18.64
CA LEU A 6 32.30 -4.62 18.64
C LEU A 6 33.11 -5.89 18.92
N VAL A 7 32.66 -6.71 19.87
CA VAL A 7 33.26 -8.02 20.14
C VAL A 7 32.21 -9.10 19.96
N ILE A 8 32.51 -10.08 19.09
CA ILE A 8 31.64 -11.22 18.79
C ILE A 8 32.31 -12.48 19.32
N GLU A 9 31.63 -13.18 20.22
CA GLU A 9 32.02 -14.48 20.76
C GLU A 9 31.31 -15.59 19.97
N SER A 10 32.11 -16.53 19.45
CA SER A 10 31.64 -17.73 18.75
C SER A 10 32.36 -18.96 19.30
N GLY A 11 31.73 -19.60 20.30
CA GLY A 11 32.35 -20.70 21.04
C GLY A 11 33.61 -20.23 21.77
N ASP A 12 34.74 -20.87 21.51
CA ASP A 12 36.04 -20.54 22.11
C ASP A 12 36.77 -19.38 21.40
N ASN A 13 36.24 -18.92 20.26
CA ASN A 13 36.83 -17.84 19.49
C ASN A 13 36.11 -16.52 19.76
N SER A 14 36.88 -15.44 19.86
CA SER A 14 36.34 -14.08 19.88
C SER A 14 36.98 -13.26 18.79
N ILE A 15 36.18 -12.43 18.11
CA ILE A 15 36.63 -11.49 17.10
C ILE A 15 36.25 -10.10 17.60
N ALA A 16 37.23 -9.18 17.61
CA ALA A 16 37.02 -7.79 17.99
C ALA A 16 37.24 -6.87 16.79
N PHE A 17 36.34 -5.90 16.63
CA PHE A 17 36.40 -4.85 15.63
C PHE A 17 36.55 -3.52 16.36
N ASP A 18 37.72 -2.91 16.29
CA ASP A 18 37.94 -1.55 16.79
C ASP A 18 37.58 -0.57 15.67
N LEU A 19 36.58 0.27 15.93
CA LEU A 19 35.97 1.12 14.91
C LEU A 19 36.54 2.54 15.00
N HIS A 20 36.81 3.10 13.83
CA HIS A 20 37.19 4.48 13.71
C HIS A 20 35.98 5.39 14.00
N PRO A 21 36.15 6.50 14.75
CA PRO A 21 35.03 7.38 15.14
C PRO A 21 34.34 8.06 13.95
N ARG A 22 35.00 8.13 12.79
CA ARG A 22 34.47 8.72 11.56
C ARG A 22 34.08 7.68 10.53
N LEU A 23 35.03 7.22 9.72
CA LEU A 23 34.82 6.19 8.70
C LEU A 23 35.65 4.94 8.99
N THR A 24 34.99 3.79 9.06
CA THR A 24 35.64 2.47 9.07
C THR A 24 35.29 1.71 7.79
N VAL A 25 36.28 1.12 7.13
CA VAL A 25 36.10 0.22 5.99
C VAL A 25 36.45 -1.19 6.43
N ILE A 26 35.54 -2.14 6.22
CA ILE A 26 35.76 -3.56 6.46
C ILE A 26 35.80 -4.24 5.09
N SER A 27 37.01 -4.58 4.64
CA SER A 27 37.29 -5.11 3.30
C SER A 27 37.22 -6.64 3.26
N GLY A 28 37.13 -7.20 2.04
CA GLY A 28 37.27 -8.64 1.80
C GLY A 28 36.13 -9.50 2.35
N LEU A 29 34.98 -8.90 2.66
CA LEU A 29 33.82 -9.62 3.18
C LEU A 29 32.89 -10.08 2.05
N SER A 30 32.61 -11.37 2.00
CA SER A 30 31.55 -11.92 1.15
C SER A 30 30.17 -11.41 1.60
N GLN A 31 29.17 -11.44 0.70
CA GLN A 31 27.81 -11.00 1.01
C GLN A 31 27.23 -11.64 2.29
N MET A 32 27.47 -12.94 2.49
CA MET A 32 27.00 -13.66 3.68
C MET A 32 27.66 -13.15 4.97
N GLU A 33 28.95 -12.82 4.93
CA GLU A 33 29.68 -12.28 6.07
C GLU A 33 29.25 -10.85 6.38
N ARG A 34 28.99 -10.02 5.36
CA ARG A 34 28.44 -8.66 5.53
C ARG A 34 27.06 -8.70 6.17
N ASP A 35 26.17 -9.55 5.67
CA ASP A 35 24.84 -9.77 6.26
C ASP A 35 24.93 -10.22 7.73
N GLY A 36 25.84 -11.15 8.03
CA GLY A 36 26.12 -11.60 9.39
C GLY A 36 26.57 -10.45 10.29
N LEU A 37 27.59 -9.71 9.87
CA LEU A 37 28.17 -8.63 10.66
C LEU A 37 27.19 -7.48 10.91
N ILE A 38 26.37 -7.13 9.92
CA ILE A 38 25.29 -6.14 10.09
C ILE A 38 24.28 -6.62 11.13
N ASN A 39 23.93 -7.90 11.14
CA ASN A 39 23.04 -8.46 12.17
C ASN A 39 23.66 -8.37 13.56
N GLU A 40 24.98 -8.55 13.69
CA GLU A 40 25.65 -8.41 15.00
C GLU A 40 25.68 -6.95 15.45
N PHE A 41 25.98 -6.00 14.57
CA PHE A 41 25.93 -4.57 14.89
C PHE A 41 24.55 -4.12 15.38
N ILE A 42 23.49 -4.47 14.64
CA ILE A 42 22.13 -4.11 15.01
C ILE A 42 21.66 -4.91 16.24
N GLY A 43 22.01 -6.20 16.30
CA GLY A 43 21.65 -7.11 17.36
C GLY A 43 22.25 -6.75 18.72
N ALA A 44 23.47 -6.19 18.72
CA ALA A 44 24.13 -5.70 19.93
C ALA A 44 23.34 -4.57 20.63
N MET A 45 22.63 -3.76 19.85
CA MET A 45 21.77 -2.69 20.37
C MET A 45 20.38 -3.19 20.80
N GLY A 46 19.86 -4.24 20.16
CA GLY A 46 18.55 -4.82 20.45
C GLY A 46 18.50 -5.71 21.69
N ASN A 47 17.43 -6.48 21.88
CA ASN A 47 17.23 -7.32 23.07
C ASN A 47 17.73 -8.79 22.93
N SER A 48 18.18 -9.23 21.74
CA SER A 48 18.16 -10.66 21.40
C SER A 48 19.50 -11.38 21.27
N ARG A 49 20.65 -10.70 21.39
CA ARG A 49 21.94 -11.30 21.00
C ARG A 49 22.89 -11.53 22.17
N ALA A 50 22.97 -12.76 22.66
CA ALA A 50 24.06 -13.19 23.54
C ALA A 50 25.33 -13.46 22.73
N GLY A 51 26.49 -13.34 23.37
CA GLY A 51 27.81 -13.45 22.76
C GLY A 51 28.27 -12.19 22.00
N VAL A 52 27.58 -11.06 22.10
CA VAL A 52 27.96 -9.83 21.38
C VAL A 52 28.04 -8.65 22.33
N HIS A 53 29.25 -8.11 22.46
CA HIS A 53 29.53 -6.96 23.31
C HIS A 53 29.79 -5.73 22.45
N LEU A 54 29.32 -4.58 22.91
CA LEU A 54 29.41 -3.33 22.18
C LEU A 54 29.86 -2.20 23.10
N GLU A 55 30.92 -1.51 22.73
CA GLU A 55 31.31 -0.23 23.30
C GLU A 55 30.84 0.89 22.38
N LEU A 56 30.16 1.88 22.96
CA LEU A 56 29.58 2.99 22.22
C LEU A 56 29.70 4.30 22.98
N MET A 57 29.68 5.40 22.23
CA MET A 57 29.57 6.76 22.74
C MET A 57 28.23 7.35 22.30
N ALA A 58 27.42 7.80 23.25
CA ALA A 58 26.18 8.52 22.99
C ALA A 58 26.47 9.97 22.59
N ASP A 59 25.53 10.65 21.92
CA ASP A 59 25.71 12.07 21.50
C ASP A 59 25.81 13.03 22.69
N SER A 60 25.29 12.62 23.85
CA SER A 60 25.47 13.32 25.11
C SER A 60 26.92 13.31 25.63
N GLY A 61 27.81 12.53 24.99
CA GLY A 61 29.20 12.31 25.39
C GLY A 61 29.40 11.09 26.30
N GLY A 62 28.33 10.48 26.83
CA GLY A 62 28.43 9.31 27.69
C GLY A 62 28.97 8.08 26.96
N ARG A 63 29.93 7.39 27.57
CA ARG A 63 30.53 6.15 27.02
C ARG A 63 30.01 4.93 27.77
N PHE A 64 29.50 3.96 27.02
CA PHE A 64 28.84 2.78 27.56
C PHE A 64 29.44 1.51 26.98
N ALA A 65 29.70 0.54 27.85
CA ALA A 65 30.06 -0.83 27.49
C ALA A 65 28.88 -1.75 27.77
N VAL A 66 28.32 -2.31 26.71
CA VAL A 66 27.17 -3.21 26.73
C VAL A 66 27.70 -4.63 26.65
N PHE A 67 27.60 -5.37 27.74
CA PHE A 67 28.04 -6.76 27.82
C PHE A 67 26.86 -7.71 27.70
N ARG A 68 26.97 -8.67 26.79
CA ARG A 68 25.96 -9.73 26.58
C ARG A 68 26.63 -11.10 26.59
N PRO A 69 27.17 -11.56 27.73
CA PRO A 69 27.87 -12.84 27.81
C PRO A 69 26.92 -14.03 27.57
N ASN A 70 27.46 -15.13 27.07
CA ASN A 70 26.73 -16.40 27.01
C ASN A 70 26.51 -16.97 28.42
N GLY A 71 25.24 -17.19 28.81
CA GLY A 71 24.90 -17.87 30.07
C GLY A 71 25.01 -17.01 31.33
N ALA A 72 25.16 -15.69 31.21
CA ALA A 72 25.12 -14.77 32.34
C ALA A 72 24.27 -13.53 32.02
N ASP A 73 23.88 -12.78 33.05
CA ASP A 73 23.04 -11.60 32.89
C ASP A 73 23.73 -10.52 32.05
N HIS A 74 22.98 -9.94 31.13
CA HIS A 74 23.46 -8.81 30.35
C HIS A 74 23.57 -7.56 31.23
N ARG A 75 24.52 -6.69 30.93
CA ARG A 75 24.78 -5.46 31.71
C ARG A 75 25.25 -4.31 30.84
N VAL A 76 24.96 -3.09 31.28
CA VAL A 76 25.51 -1.85 30.71
C VAL A 76 26.35 -1.15 31.77
N ILE A 77 27.61 -0.91 31.45
CA ILE A 77 28.55 -0.19 32.33
C ILE A 77 28.82 1.18 31.72
N ASP A 78 28.67 2.23 32.52
CA ASP A 78 29.23 3.54 32.20
C ASP A 78 30.74 3.47 32.36
N VAL A 79 31.48 3.61 31.26
CA VAL A 79 32.93 3.40 31.21
C VAL A 79 33.68 4.50 31.96
N GLU A 80 33.18 5.72 31.93
CA GLU A 80 33.84 6.86 32.58
C GLU A 80 33.66 6.81 34.09
N ASN A 81 32.43 6.58 34.54
CA ASN A 81 32.10 6.55 35.96
C ASN A 81 32.35 5.19 36.61
N ARG A 82 32.52 4.13 35.80
CA ARG A 82 32.69 2.73 36.23
C ARG A 82 31.52 2.23 37.07
N VAL A 83 30.31 2.65 36.70
CA VAL A 83 29.06 2.32 37.39
C VAL A 83 28.20 1.43 36.51
N ASP A 84 27.56 0.43 37.12
CA ASP A 84 26.50 -0.34 36.46
C ASP A 84 25.25 0.51 36.30
N VAL A 85 24.90 0.81 35.04
CA VAL A 85 23.74 1.62 34.66
C VAL A 85 22.68 0.79 33.96
N THR A 86 22.74 -0.54 34.09
CA THR A 86 21.87 -1.49 33.38
C THR A 86 20.38 -1.17 33.53
N SER A 87 19.95 -0.74 34.73
CA SER A 87 18.55 -0.41 35.01
C SER A 87 17.99 0.71 34.11
N GLN A 88 18.84 1.60 33.60
CA GLN A 88 18.43 2.71 32.73
C GLN A 88 18.13 2.27 31.28
N PHE A 89 18.62 1.09 30.91
CA PHE A 89 18.53 0.54 29.55
C PHE A 89 17.63 -0.70 29.46
N LYS A 90 16.97 -1.07 30.56
CA LYS A 90 15.98 -2.14 30.57
C LYS A 90 14.67 -1.63 29.98
N ASP A 91 14.08 -2.42 29.09
CA ASP A 91 12.72 -2.22 28.60
C ASP A 91 11.67 -2.75 29.60
N ASP A 92 10.39 -2.65 29.24
CA ASP A 92 9.27 -3.14 30.05
C ASP A 92 9.34 -4.65 30.33
N THR A 93 10.11 -5.41 29.54
CA THR A 93 10.35 -6.84 29.72
C THR A 93 11.55 -7.13 30.63
N GLY A 94 12.26 -6.09 31.08
CA GLY A 94 13.46 -6.18 31.91
C GLY A 94 14.74 -6.52 31.14
N SER A 95 14.67 -6.53 29.80
CA SER A 95 15.79 -6.85 28.91
C SER A 95 16.48 -5.59 28.42
N ILE A 96 17.80 -5.64 28.19
CA ILE A 96 18.56 -4.47 27.71
C ILE A 96 18.25 -4.23 26.24
N ASN A 97 17.71 -3.04 25.95
CA ASN A 97 17.36 -2.63 24.59
C ASN A 97 17.65 -1.13 24.39
N LEU A 98 18.71 -0.83 23.65
CA LEU A 98 19.14 0.53 23.34
C LEU A 98 18.22 1.19 22.31
N LEU A 99 17.62 0.41 21.40
CA LEU A 99 16.81 0.90 20.29
C LEU A 99 15.47 1.48 20.75
N VAL A 100 14.87 0.91 21.81
CA VAL A 100 13.57 1.36 22.36
C VAL A 100 13.63 2.81 22.81
N ARG A 101 14.77 3.28 23.31
CA ARG A 101 14.95 4.68 23.74
C ARG A 101 14.85 5.67 22.59
N ALA A 102 15.20 5.26 21.38
CA ALA A 102 15.00 6.04 20.16
C ALA A 102 13.63 5.79 19.50
N GLY A 103 12.76 4.95 20.10
CA GLY A 103 11.48 4.56 19.52
C GLY A 103 11.63 3.59 18.34
N LEU A 104 12.72 2.84 18.28
CA LEU A 104 13.02 1.91 17.19
C LEU A 104 12.90 0.46 17.65
N ASP A 105 12.38 -0.39 16.76
CA ASP A 105 12.52 -1.85 16.87
C ASP A 105 13.74 -2.33 16.04
N THR A 106 14.19 -3.57 16.25
CA THR A 106 15.36 -4.14 15.55
C THR A 106 15.21 -4.12 14.03
N ARG A 107 13.99 -4.34 13.52
CA ARG A 107 13.70 -4.38 12.09
C ARG A 107 13.79 -2.99 11.46
N THR A 108 13.24 -2.00 12.12
CA THR A 108 13.22 -0.58 11.71
C THR A 108 14.61 0.00 11.83
N ALA A 109 15.34 -0.29 12.90
CA ALA A 109 16.75 0.06 13.04
C ALA A 109 17.59 -0.54 11.92
N ARG A 110 17.43 -1.84 11.61
CA ARG A 110 18.13 -2.48 10.49
C ARG A 110 17.82 -1.78 9.16
N ARG A 111 16.55 -1.52 8.87
CA ARG A 111 16.13 -0.85 7.62
C ARG A 111 16.62 0.60 7.55
N ALA A 112 16.70 1.30 8.67
CA ALA A 112 17.18 2.68 8.71
C ALA A 112 18.71 2.73 8.53
N MET A 113 19.44 1.97 9.35
CA MET A 113 20.90 2.04 9.45
C MET A 113 21.64 1.34 8.32
N ARG A 114 21.09 0.26 7.77
CA ARG A 114 21.67 -0.44 6.62
C ARG A 114 21.36 0.33 5.34
N PHE A 115 22.39 0.53 4.52
CA PHE A 115 22.26 1.14 3.21
C PHE A 115 22.97 0.26 2.17
N THR A 116 22.19 -0.36 1.29
CA THR A 116 22.65 -1.30 0.27
C THR A 116 22.79 -0.63 -1.10
N ALA A 117 23.37 -1.33 -2.06
CA ALA A 117 23.37 -0.88 -3.46
C ALA A 117 21.97 -0.72 -4.04
N GLN A 118 21.00 -1.55 -3.62
CA GLN A 118 19.62 -1.41 -4.06
C GLN A 118 19.00 -0.12 -3.54
N ASP A 119 19.20 0.17 -2.24
CA ASP A 119 18.72 1.42 -1.64
C ASP A 119 19.34 2.64 -2.32
N LEU A 120 20.63 2.57 -2.70
CA LEU A 120 21.31 3.63 -3.43
C LEU A 120 20.72 3.83 -4.83
N THR A 121 20.46 2.75 -5.58
CA THR A 121 19.81 2.84 -6.89
C THR A 121 18.42 3.44 -6.77
N GLU A 122 17.59 2.96 -5.85
CA GLU A 122 16.23 3.48 -5.63
C GLU A 122 16.24 4.96 -5.23
N ALA A 123 17.13 5.36 -4.33
CA ALA A 123 17.28 6.75 -3.91
C ALA A 123 17.81 7.65 -5.05
N THR A 124 18.74 7.15 -5.86
CA THR A 124 19.28 7.88 -7.02
C THR A 124 18.22 8.08 -8.09
N GLU A 125 17.43 7.05 -8.41
CA GLU A 125 16.33 7.16 -9.38
C GLU A 125 15.23 8.11 -8.88
N ARG A 126 14.87 8.02 -7.59
CA ARG A 126 13.97 9.00 -6.95
C ARG A 126 14.51 10.43 -7.10
N ASP A 127 15.79 10.65 -6.82
CA ASP A 127 16.42 11.97 -6.95
C ASP A 127 16.45 12.47 -8.39
N LYS A 128 16.69 11.59 -9.37
CA LYS A 128 16.60 11.94 -10.80
C LYS A 128 15.21 12.41 -11.19
N LEU A 129 14.16 11.74 -10.72
CA LEU A 129 12.77 12.15 -10.95
C LEU A 129 12.48 13.51 -10.31
N ILE A 130 12.93 13.73 -9.07
CA ILE A 130 12.80 15.02 -8.38
C ILE A 130 13.52 16.12 -9.16
N GLN A 131 14.75 15.87 -9.62
CA GLN A 131 15.52 16.82 -10.41
C GLN A 131 14.86 17.11 -11.75
N ALA A 132 14.32 16.10 -12.43
CA ALA A 132 13.60 16.27 -13.70
C ALA A 132 12.36 17.16 -13.53
N LEU A 133 11.52 16.91 -12.53
CA LEU A 133 10.36 17.74 -12.24
C LEU A 133 10.74 19.14 -11.75
N ALA A 134 11.82 19.26 -10.97
CA ALA A 134 12.35 20.55 -10.53
C ALA A 134 12.97 21.40 -11.66
N ARG A 135 13.21 20.80 -12.85
CA ARG A 135 13.62 21.51 -14.07
C ARG A 135 12.47 22.19 -14.80
N MET A 136 11.24 21.76 -14.54
CA MET A 136 10.04 22.25 -15.22
C MET A 136 9.50 23.54 -14.58
N ASP A 137 8.63 24.26 -15.31
CA ASP A 137 7.88 25.40 -14.76
C ASP A 137 6.94 24.89 -13.66
N GLN A 138 7.29 25.22 -12.42
CA GLN A 138 6.57 24.75 -11.23
C GLN A 138 5.10 25.18 -11.24
N ASN A 139 4.78 26.38 -11.74
CA ASN A 139 3.39 26.83 -11.76
C ASN A 139 2.55 26.00 -12.73
N GLN A 140 3.07 25.74 -13.94
CA GLN A 140 2.37 24.93 -14.93
C GLN A 140 2.26 23.47 -14.49
N LEU A 141 3.32 22.92 -13.90
CA LEU A 141 3.37 21.55 -13.40
C LEU A 141 2.26 21.31 -12.37
N TRP A 142 2.17 22.15 -11.33
CA TRP A 142 1.20 21.96 -10.25
C TRP A 142 -0.24 22.26 -10.66
N VAL A 143 -0.46 23.18 -11.62
CA VAL A 143 -1.79 23.42 -12.20
C VAL A 143 -2.27 22.19 -12.99
N ALA A 144 -1.40 21.56 -13.78
CA ALA A 144 -1.74 20.35 -14.52
C ALA A 144 -2.00 19.16 -13.59
N ALA A 145 -1.19 19.00 -12.54
CA ALA A 145 -1.36 17.96 -11.54
C ALA A 145 -2.73 18.09 -10.82
N GLU A 146 -3.07 19.29 -10.35
CA GLU A 146 -4.34 19.53 -9.65
C GLU A 146 -5.55 19.33 -10.58
N ALA A 147 -5.42 19.73 -11.85
CA ALA A 147 -6.46 19.48 -12.85
C ALA A 147 -6.72 17.97 -13.03
N LEU A 148 -5.66 17.15 -13.13
CA LEU A 148 -5.76 15.70 -13.24
C LEU A 148 -6.40 15.07 -12.00
N ARG A 149 -5.91 15.41 -10.80
CA ARG A 149 -6.48 14.94 -9.53
C ARG A 149 -7.97 15.28 -9.41
N SER A 150 -8.35 16.49 -9.80
CA SER A 150 -9.75 16.93 -9.76
C SER A 150 -10.64 16.17 -10.75
N ALA A 151 -10.10 15.79 -11.91
CA ALA A 151 -10.80 15.04 -12.95
C ALA A 151 -10.96 13.56 -12.56
N GLU A 152 -9.95 12.95 -11.92
CA GLU A 152 -10.05 11.58 -11.40
C GLU A 152 -11.09 11.46 -10.30
N ARG A 153 -11.07 12.37 -9.31
CA ARG A 153 -12.09 12.39 -8.26
C ARG A 153 -13.50 12.56 -8.84
N ARG A 154 -13.66 13.43 -9.86
CA ARG A 154 -14.96 13.61 -10.53
C ARG A 154 -15.39 12.35 -11.27
N LEU A 155 -14.47 11.64 -11.93
CA LEU A 155 -14.77 10.38 -12.61
C LEU A 155 -15.18 9.31 -11.60
N GLU A 156 -14.51 9.21 -10.45
CA GLU A 156 -14.84 8.27 -9.37
C GLU A 156 -16.21 8.58 -8.76
N GLU A 157 -16.47 9.85 -8.41
CA GLU A 157 -17.78 10.31 -7.91
C GLU A 157 -18.93 9.98 -8.89
N GLU A 158 -18.73 10.23 -10.19
CA GLU A 158 -19.75 9.93 -11.21
C GLU A 158 -19.87 8.42 -11.49
N ALA A 159 -18.79 7.65 -11.35
CA ALA A 159 -18.82 6.20 -11.47
C ALA A 159 -19.59 5.55 -10.30
N GLU A 160 -19.35 6.01 -9.07
CA GLU A 160 -20.12 5.60 -7.89
C GLU A 160 -21.60 5.98 -8.03
N ALA A 161 -21.89 7.21 -8.48
CA ALA A 161 -23.27 7.69 -8.70
C ALA A 161 -24.01 6.92 -9.81
N THR A 162 -23.27 6.34 -10.76
CA THR A 162 -23.84 5.51 -11.84
C THR A 162 -24.14 4.07 -11.38
N GLY A 163 -23.74 3.68 -10.16
CA GLY A 163 -23.92 2.35 -9.55
C GLY A 163 -25.35 1.84 -9.28
N SER A 164 -26.33 2.17 -10.12
CA SER A 164 -27.66 1.56 -10.15
C SER A 164 -27.66 0.35 -11.10
N SER A 165 -28.07 -0.88 -10.80
CA SER A 165 -28.45 -1.60 -9.56
C SER A 165 -28.84 -3.01 -10.02
N VAL A 166 -27.94 -4.01 -9.88
CA VAL A 166 -28.26 -5.42 -10.23
C VAL A 166 -29.45 -5.93 -9.40
N GLU A 167 -29.67 -5.39 -8.21
CA GLU A 167 -30.85 -5.62 -7.38
C GLU A 167 -32.15 -5.08 -8.00
N ASP A 168 -32.14 -3.90 -8.65
CA ASP A 168 -33.38 -3.34 -9.21
C ASP A 168 -33.87 -4.15 -10.40
N ALA A 169 -32.98 -4.73 -11.20
CA ALA A 169 -33.36 -5.59 -12.32
C ALA A 169 -34.14 -6.85 -11.86
N ALA A 170 -33.70 -7.48 -10.78
CA ALA A 170 -34.37 -8.66 -10.21
C ALA A 170 -35.71 -8.32 -9.53
N VAL A 171 -35.80 -7.14 -8.90
CA VAL A 171 -37.05 -6.63 -8.33
C VAL A 171 -38.06 -6.30 -9.46
N ILE A 172 -37.59 -5.69 -10.54
CA ILE A 172 -38.41 -5.38 -11.74
C ILE A 172 -38.96 -6.66 -12.38
N GLU A 173 -38.13 -7.67 -12.62
CA GLU A 173 -38.55 -8.94 -13.25
C GLU A 173 -39.60 -9.68 -12.40
N ARG A 174 -39.46 -9.64 -11.07
CA ARG A 174 -40.41 -10.23 -10.13
C ARG A 174 -41.77 -9.55 -10.19
N ILE A 175 -41.80 -8.22 -10.21
CA ILE A 175 -43.05 -7.44 -10.32
C ILE A 175 -43.72 -7.67 -11.68
N GLU A 176 -42.95 -7.68 -12.78
CA GLU A 176 -43.49 -7.93 -14.13
C GLU A 176 -44.08 -9.35 -14.26
N THR A 177 -43.42 -10.35 -13.67
CA THR A 177 -43.89 -11.74 -13.68
C THR A 177 -45.22 -11.89 -12.92
N HIS A 178 -45.33 -11.30 -11.72
CA HIS A 178 -46.57 -11.38 -10.94
C HIS A 178 -47.71 -10.56 -11.57
N HIS A 179 -47.43 -9.40 -12.16
CA HIS A 179 -48.44 -8.62 -12.89
C HIS A 179 -48.98 -9.39 -14.11
N ALA A 180 -48.11 -10.03 -14.89
CA ALA A 180 -48.53 -10.85 -16.03
C ALA A 180 -49.34 -12.08 -15.61
N GLU A 181 -49.05 -12.68 -14.45
CA GLU A 181 -49.84 -13.77 -13.87
C GLU A 181 -51.23 -13.28 -13.43
N PHE A 182 -51.30 -12.09 -12.82
CA PHE A 182 -52.57 -11.46 -12.45
C PHE A 182 -53.45 -11.16 -13.67
N GLU A 183 -52.91 -10.50 -14.72
CA GLU A 183 -53.68 -10.21 -15.93
C GLU A 183 -54.24 -11.48 -16.59
N ARG A 184 -53.42 -12.55 -16.68
CA ARG A 184 -53.84 -13.84 -17.24
C ARG A 184 -54.97 -14.48 -16.42
N THR A 185 -54.83 -14.49 -15.08
CA THR A 185 -55.85 -15.08 -14.20
C THR A 185 -57.13 -14.25 -14.18
N GLN A 186 -57.04 -12.92 -14.28
CA GLN A 186 -58.20 -12.03 -14.43
C GLN A 186 -58.95 -12.30 -15.74
N ALA A 187 -58.25 -12.32 -16.87
CA ALA A 187 -58.86 -12.59 -18.17
C ALA A 187 -59.55 -13.97 -18.21
N GLN A 188 -58.91 -15.01 -17.64
CA GLN A 188 -59.50 -16.34 -17.51
C GLN A 188 -60.73 -16.34 -16.60
N SER A 189 -60.67 -15.69 -15.44
CA SER A 189 -61.80 -15.56 -14.53
C SER A 189 -62.99 -14.86 -15.20
N GLU A 190 -62.76 -13.82 -16.00
CA GLU A 190 -63.82 -13.12 -16.73
C GLU A 190 -64.44 -13.96 -17.85
N ALA A 191 -63.62 -14.75 -18.57
CA ALA A 191 -64.10 -15.66 -19.60
C ALA A 191 -64.93 -16.81 -19.00
N VAL A 192 -64.42 -17.44 -17.94
CA VAL A 192 -65.11 -18.52 -17.22
C VAL A 192 -66.38 -18.01 -16.56
N ARG A 193 -66.36 -16.83 -15.94
CA ARG A 193 -67.56 -16.21 -15.36
C ARG A 193 -68.64 -16.01 -16.42
N ARG A 194 -68.30 -15.45 -17.58
CA ARG A 194 -69.25 -15.29 -18.70
C ARG A 194 -69.83 -16.63 -19.17
N GLY A 195 -68.98 -17.64 -19.36
CA GLY A 195 -69.42 -18.97 -19.80
C GLY A 195 -70.28 -19.71 -18.77
N THR A 196 -69.88 -19.70 -17.50
CA THR A 196 -70.60 -20.37 -16.41
C THR A 196 -71.91 -19.68 -16.07
N PHE A 197 -72.02 -18.35 -16.18
CA PHE A 197 -73.31 -17.64 -16.07
C PHE A 197 -74.30 -18.08 -17.17
N LEU A 198 -73.84 -18.22 -18.41
CA LEU A 198 -74.68 -18.71 -19.50
C LEU A 198 -75.13 -20.15 -19.25
N ILE A 199 -74.17 -21.06 -18.96
CA ILE A 199 -74.45 -22.49 -18.75
C ILE A 199 -75.37 -22.71 -17.54
N SER A 200 -75.08 -22.08 -16.40
CA SER A 200 -75.91 -22.21 -15.19
C SER A 200 -77.29 -21.59 -15.40
N GLY A 201 -77.40 -20.46 -16.10
CA GLY A 201 -78.69 -19.85 -16.45
C GLY A 201 -79.57 -20.78 -17.30
N PHE A 202 -79.00 -21.38 -18.35
CA PHE A 202 -79.72 -22.35 -19.19
C PHE A 202 -80.07 -23.65 -18.45
N ALA A 203 -79.12 -24.20 -17.69
CA ALA A 203 -79.35 -25.42 -16.92
C ALA A 203 -80.42 -25.24 -15.84
N ALA A 204 -80.41 -24.10 -15.13
CA ALA A 204 -81.43 -23.76 -14.15
C ALA A 204 -82.81 -23.58 -14.80
N LEU A 205 -82.89 -22.86 -15.93
CA LEU A 205 -84.13 -22.67 -16.70
C LEU A 205 -84.72 -23.98 -17.20
N LEU A 206 -83.88 -24.92 -17.67
CA LEU A 206 -84.33 -26.22 -18.16
C LEU A 206 -84.71 -27.19 -17.03
N SER A 207 -84.10 -27.07 -15.84
CA SER A 207 -84.35 -27.98 -14.72
C SER A 207 -85.79 -27.94 -14.19
N VAL A 208 -86.41 -26.75 -14.16
CA VAL A 208 -87.76 -26.53 -13.62
C VAL A 208 -88.87 -27.20 -14.46
N PRO A 209 -88.97 -26.98 -15.79
CA PRO A 209 -89.99 -27.63 -16.61
C PRO A 209 -89.75 -29.15 -16.73
N LEU A 210 -88.49 -29.60 -16.77
CA LEU A 210 -88.17 -31.02 -16.91
C LEU A 210 -88.58 -31.82 -15.66
N ALA A 211 -88.42 -31.24 -14.46
CA ALA A 211 -88.89 -31.84 -13.20
C ALA A 211 -90.42 -31.99 -13.16
N ARG A 212 -91.16 -31.07 -13.80
CA ARG A 212 -92.63 -31.08 -13.85
C ARG A 212 -93.20 -32.09 -14.85
N ILE A 213 -92.53 -32.31 -15.98
CA ILE A 213 -93.08 -33.09 -17.10
C ILE A 213 -92.72 -34.58 -17.01
N THR A 214 -91.49 -34.92 -16.62
CA THR A 214 -90.98 -36.29 -16.79
C THR A 214 -90.90 -37.04 -15.47
N SER A 215 -90.03 -36.59 -14.56
CA SER A 215 -89.88 -37.06 -13.16
C SER A 215 -88.79 -36.24 -12.46
N ALA A 216 -88.83 -36.15 -11.12
CA ALA A 216 -87.84 -35.40 -10.35
C ALA A 216 -86.39 -35.91 -10.56
N LEU A 217 -86.21 -37.22 -10.80
CA LEU A 217 -84.90 -37.82 -11.07
C LEU A 217 -84.26 -37.32 -12.37
N ALA A 218 -85.05 -36.94 -13.38
CA ALA A 218 -84.55 -36.43 -14.65
C ALA A 218 -83.94 -35.02 -14.56
N ALA A 219 -84.31 -34.24 -13.54
CA ALA A 219 -83.81 -32.87 -13.34
C ALA A 219 -82.49 -32.81 -12.54
N VAL A 220 -82.15 -33.87 -11.81
CA VAL A 220 -80.91 -34.00 -11.01
C VAL A 220 -79.63 -33.68 -11.82
N PRO A 221 -79.40 -34.21 -13.04
CA PRO A 221 -78.18 -33.92 -13.78
C PRO A 221 -78.03 -32.43 -14.15
N PHE A 222 -79.12 -31.74 -14.46
CA PHE A 222 -79.09 -30.30 -14.77
C PHE A 222 -78.79 -29.45 -13.53
N GLY A 223 -79.34 -29.83 -12.37
CA GLY A 223 -78.99 -29.20 -11.09
C GLY A 223 -77.51 -29.40 -10.74
N LEU A 224 -76.97 -30.61 -10.97
CA LEU A 224 -75.54 -30.89 -10.76
C LEU A 224 -74.64 -30.07 -11.68
N ILE A 225 -75.00 -29.90 -12.96
CA ILE A 225 -74.26 -29.06 -13.91
C ILE A 225 -74.25 -27.59 -13.48
N ALA A 226 -75.38 -27.06 -12.98
CA ALA A 226 -75.46 -25.70 -12.48
C ALA A 226 -74.57 -25.49 -11.25
N ILE A 227 -74.61 -26.42 -10.28
CA ILE A 227 -73.75 -26.38 -9.09
C ILE A 227 -72.27 -26.46 -9.48
N LEU A 228 -71.91 -27.39 -10.37
CA LEU A 228 -70.53 -27.56 -10.82
C LEU A 228 -70.01 -26.30 -11.55
N SER A 229 -70.86 -25.64 -12.34
CA SER A 229 -70.51 -24.39 -13.02
C SER A 229 -70.22 -23.26 -12.04
N VAL A 230 -71.00 -23.13 -10.95
CA VAL A 230 -70.75 -22.14 -9.89
C VAL A 230 -69.46 -22.46 -9.14
N LEU A 231 -69.22 -23.73 -8.81
CA LEU A 231 -67.97 -24.17 -8.16
C LEU A 231 -66.75 -23.84 -9.00
N VAL A 232 -66.80 -24.08 -10.32
CA VAL A 232 -65.73 -23.69 -11.25
C VAL A 232 -65.52 -22.19 -11.24
N SER A 233 -66.57 -21.37 -11.28
CA SER A 233 -66.43 -19.90 -11.20
C SER A 233 -65.80 -19.44 -9.88
N ILE A 234 -66.12 -20.06 -8.75
CA ILE A 234 -65.55 -19.73 -7.43
C ILE A 234 -64.05 -20.08 -7.38
N VAL A 235 -63.65 -21.21 -7.97
CA VAL A 235 -62.23 -21.61 -8.01
C VAL A 235 -61.39 -20.59 -8.80
N TYR A 236 -61.88 -20.14 -9.96
CA TYR A 236 -61.17 -19.14 -10.77
C TYR A 236 -61.14 -17.76 -10.11
N TRP A 237 -62.20 -17.37 -9.42
CA TRP A 237 -62.20 -16.13 -8.63
C TRP A 237 -61.17 -16.18 -7.50
N ARG A 238 -61.10 -17.29 -6.75
CA ARG A 238 -60.07 -17.48 -5.71
C ARG A 238 -58.66 -17.47 -6.28
N ARG A 239 -58.43 -18.07 -7.46
CA ARG A 239 -57.13 -18.04 -8.13
C ARG A 239 -56.70 -16.62 -8.52
N MET A 240 -57.62 -15.81 -9.06
CA MET A 240 -57.36 -14.41 -9.37
C MET A 240 -57.06 -13.59 -8.11
N GLU A 241 -57.80 -13.79 -7.03
CA GLU A 241 -57.57 -13.08 -5.77
C GLU A 241 -56.22 -13.46 -5.12
N THR A 242 -55.80 -14.72 -5.23
CA THR A 242 -54.44 -15.12 -4.81
C THR A 242 -53.34 -14.52 -5.67
N ALA A 243 -53.55 -14.41 -6.99
CA ALA A 243 -52.58 -13.77 -7.88
C ALA A 243 -52.46 -12.27 -7.59
N ARG A 244 -53.59 -11.60 -7.34
CA ARG A 244 -53.63 -10.19 -6.93
C ARG A 244 -52.85 -9.92 -5.64
N LYS A 245 -53.02 -10.77 -4.63
CA LYS A 245 -52.29 -10.61 -3.36
C LYS A 245 -50.78 -10.74 -3.54
N ARG A 246 -50.32 -11.68 -4.37
CA ARG A 246 -48.89 -11.84 -4.68
C ARG A 246 -48.31 -10.63 -5.42
N GLU A 247 -49.08 -10.03 -6.31
CA GLU A 247 -48.69 -8.79 -6.98
C GLU A 247 -48.61 -7.63 -5.98
N GLU A 248 -49.61 -7.48 -5.11
CA GLU A 248 -49.62 -6.45 -4.06
C GLU A 248 -48.46 -6.62 -3.07
N GLU A 249 -48.11 -7.86 -2.69
CA GLU A 249 -46.94 -8.18 -1.86
C GLU A 249 -45.62 -7.81 -2.59
N ALA A 250 -45.46 -8.19 -3.86
CA ALA A 250 -44.27 -7.86 -4.64
C ALA A 250 -44.10 -6.34 -4.89
N LEU A 251 -45.20 -5.61 -5.07
CA LEU A 251 -45.19 -4.15 -5.17
C LEU A 251 -44.85 -3.49 -3.82
N ALA A 252 -45.37 -4.02 -2.72
CA ALA A 252 -45.10 -3.53 -1.37
C ALA A 252 -43.63 -3.74 -0.95
N ASP A 253 -43.04 -4.89 -1.31
CA ASP A 253 -41.61 -5.16 -1.12
C ASP A 253 -40.71 -4.15 -1.85
N ALA A 254 -41.19 -3.62 -2.98
CA ALA A 254 -40.52 -2.58 -3.75
C ALA A 254 -40.93 -1.14 -3.35
N GLY A 255 -41.71 -0.99 -2.27
CA GLY A 255 -42.17 0.31 -1.77
C GLY A 255 -43.19 1.02 -2.67
N ALA A 256 -43.76 0.33 -3.66
CA ALA A 256 -44.73 0.88 -4.59
C ALA A 256 -46.16 0.49 -4.20
N GLN A 257 -47.10 1.44 -4.27
CA GLN A 257 -48.52 1.19 -3.95
C GLN A 257 -49.35 0.77 -5.17
N SER A 258 -48.83 0.96 -6.38
CA SER A 258 -49.50 0.57 -7.62
C SER A 258 -48.51 0.35 -8.76
N TYR A 259 -48.85 -0.55 -9.67
CA TYR A 259 -48.07 -0.84 -10.88
C TYR A 259 -47.89 0.41 -11.77
N LEU A 260 -48.91 1.26 -11.87
CA LEU A 260 -48.86 2.50 -12.65
C LEU A 260 -47.89 3.52 -12.03
N GLY A 261 -47.89 3.65 -10.70
CA GLY A 261 -46.93 4.48 -9.98
C GLY A 261 -45.48 4.00 -10.15
N PHE A 262 -45.29 2.68 -10.09
CA PHE A 262 -44.00 2.03 -10.35
C PHE A 262 -43.47 2.32 -11.77
N HIS A 263 -44.33 2.23 -12.80
CA HIS A 263 -43.94 2.53 -14.18
C HIS A 263 -43.56 4.01 -14.41
N LEU A 264 -44.24 4.95 -13.75
CA LEU A 264 -43.87 6.38 -13.82
C LEU A 264 -42.50 6.65 -13.17
N GLN A 265 -42.23 6.00 -12.03
CA GLN A 265 -40.94 6.08 -11.36
C GLN A 265 -39.81 5.45 -12.20
N ARG A 266 -40.09 4.34 -12.89
CA ARG A 266 -39.18 3.68 -13.85
C ARG A 266 -38.81 4.58 -15.03
N VAL A 267 -39.78 5.26 -15.64
CA VAL A 267 -39.50 6.18 -16.77
C VAL A 267 -38.60 7.34 -16.32
N ASN A 268 -38.80 7.85 -15.10
CA ASN A 268 -37.93 8.88 -14.53
C ASN A 268 -36.50 8.35 -14.28
N SER A 269 -36.38 7.10 -13.82
CA SER A 269 -35.09 6.41 -13.62
C SER A 269 -34.31 6.18 -14.92
N LEU A 270 -35.00 5.90 -16.04
CA LEU A 270 -34.39 5.71 -17.36
C LEU A 270 -33.86 7.03 -17.96
N LEU A 271 -34.48 8.16 -17.64
CA LEU A 271 -33.98 9.47 -18.05
C LEU A 271 -32.78 9.91 -17.21
N SER A 272 -32.75 9.58 -15.91
CA SER A 272 -31.57 9.80 -15.08
C SER A 272 -30.39 8.93 -15.49
N SER A 273 -30.60 7.71 -16.01
CA SER A 273 -29.49 6.85 -16.45
C SER A 273 -28.80 7.35 -17.73
N ASP A 274 -29.52 7.99 -18.66
CA ASP A 274 -28.89 8.63 -19.83
C ASP A 274 -28.15 9.91 -19.45
N ALA A 275 -28.71 10.71 -18.53
CA ALA A 275 -28.03 11.88 -17.98
C ALA A 275 -26.74 11.49 -17.23
N ASN A 276 -26.79 10.44 -16.40
CA ASN A 276 -25.64 9.91 -15.66
C ASN A 276 -24.58 9.34 -16.62
N ARG A 277 -24.99 8.58 -17.65
CA ARG A 277 -24.08 8.10 -18.70
C ARG A 277 -23.34 9.25 -19.38
N ARG A 278 -24.03 10.34 -19.74
CA ARG A 278 -23.39 11.52 -20.35
C ARG A 278 -22.42 12.22 -19.40
N ARG A 279 -22.73 12.29 -18.11
CA ARG A 279 -21.82 12.83 -17.08
C ARG A 279 -20.58 11.97 -16.93
N LEU A 280 -20.73 10.66 -16.89
CA LEU A 280 -19.62 9.71 -16.85
C LEU A 280 -18.72 9.82 -18.08
N ILE A 281 -19.29 9.91 -19.28
CA ILE A 281 -18.52 10.12 -20.52
C ILE A 281 -17.74 11.44 -20.46
N ARG A 282 -18.39 12.54 -20.05
CA ARG A 282 -17.71 13.84 -19.91
C ARG A 282 -16.58 13.79 -18.87
N ALA A 283 -16.82 13.18 -17.72
CA ALA A 283 -15.80 13.03 -16.68
C ALA A 283 -14.61 12.18 -17.18
N ALA A 284 -14.88 11.13 -17.97
CA ALA A 284 -13.83 10.31 -18.58
C ALA A 284 -13.04 11.07 -19.66
N GLU A 285 -13.70 11.91 -20.46
CA GLU A 285 -13.03 12.80 -21.42
C GLU A 285 -12.15 13.84 -20.72
N GLU A 286 -12.65 14.48 -19.67
CA GLU A 286 -11.91 15.44 -18.84
C GLU A 286 -10.67 14.78 -18.19
N GLN A 287 -10.80 13.57 -17.65
CA GLN A 287 -9.69 12.79 -17.09
C GLN A 287 -8.65 12.48 -18.15
N ARG A 288 -9.07 12.05 -19.35
CA ARG A 288 -8.14 11.76 -20.46
C ARG A 288 -7.39 13.01 -20.93
N GLU A 289 -8.07 14.14 -21.07
CA GLU A 289 -7.42 15.41 -21.43
C GLU A 289 -6.43 15.87 -20.36
N ALA A 290 -6.80 15.78 -19.08
CA ALA A 290 -5.91 16.15 -17.99
C ALA A 290 -4.67 15.24 -17.92
N ALA A 291 -4.85 13.93 -18.13
CA ALA A 291 -3.76 12.97 -18.18
C ALA A 291 -2.80 13.25 -19.34
N GLN A 292 -3.32 13.62 -20.51
CA GLN A 292 -2.50 14.05 -21.65
C GLN A 292 -1.71 15.32 -21.36
N ARG A 293 -2.32 16.32 -20.69
CA ARG A 293 -1.62 17.56 -20.30
C ARG A 293 -0.51 17.27 -19.29
N TRP A 294 -0.76 16.39 -18.31
CA TRP A 294 0.26 15.96 -17.35
C TRP A 294 1.41 15.25 -18.07
N SER A 295 1.12 14.26 -18.92
CA SER A 295 2.14 13.52 -19.66
C SER A 295 2.96 14.41 -20.61
N ALA A 296 2.33 15.43 -21.22
CA ALA A 296 3.06 16.41 -22.04
C ALA A 296 4.08 17.26 -21.24
N LEU A 297 3.86 17.47 -19.94
CA LEU A 297 4.76 18.22 -19.07
C LEU A 297 5.77 17.31 -18.36
N ALA A 298 5.26 16.30 -17.65
CA ALA A 298 6.03 15.43 -16.76
C ALA A 298 6.54 14.14 -17.42
N GLY A 299 6.16 13.87 -18.68
CA GLY A 299 6.51 12.63 -19.38
C GLY A 299 5.79 11.43 -18.82
N ASP A 300 6.55 10.39 -18.48
CA ASP A 300 6.04 9.12 -17.93
C ASP A 300 6.02 9.10 -16.39
N ILE A 301 6.29 10.24 -15.73
CA ILE A 301 6.30 10.32 -14.27
C ILE A 301 4.87 10.29 -13.76
N ASP A 302 4.60 9.41 -12.79
CA ASP A 302 3.28 9.31 -12.16
C ASP A 302 2.92 10.58 -11.38
N PHE A 303 1.66 11.02 -11.51
CA PHE A 303 1.21 12.28 -10.92
C PHE A 303 0.99 12.16 -9.40
N GLU A 304 0.57 10.98 -8.91
CA GLU A 304 0.34 10.76 -7.49
C GLU A 304 1.66 10.75 -6.74
N TRP A 305 2.68 10.06 -7.27
CA TRP A 305 4.04 10.16 -6.79
C TRP A 305 4.56 11.61 -6.78
N ALA A 306 4.32 12.39 -7.84
CA ALA A 306 4.77 13.79 -7.88
C ALA A 306 4.10 14.65 -6.80
N PHE A 307 2.83 14.41 -6.48
CA PHE A 307 2.12 15.06 -5.39
C PHE A 307 2.68 14.70 -4.01
N GLU A 308 2.93 13.41 -3.76
CA GLU A 308 3.55 12.94 -2.50
C GLU A 308 4.90 13.62 -2.25
N ASN A 309 5.64 13.92 -3.32
CA ASN A 309 6.98 14.50 -3.27
C ASN A 309 7.01 16.01 -3.57
N GLN A 310 5.85 16.67 -3.60
CA GLN A 310 5.72 18.08 -4.00
C GLN A 310 6.62 19.04 -3.21
N ALA A 311 6.72 18.84 -1.89
CA ALA A 311 7.52 19.69 -1.01
C ALA A 311 9.02 19.62 -1.34
N GLU A 312 9.50 18.44 -1.74
CA GLU A 312 10.89 18.19 -2.10
C GLU A 312 11.21 18.76 -3.49
N ILE A 313 10.34 18.50 -4.48
CA ILE A 313 10.44 19.05 -5.84
C ILE A 313 10.46 20.58 -5.82
N THR A 314 9.55 21.20 -5.07
CA THR A 314 9.46 22.66 -4.93
C THR A 314 10.71 23.23 -4.25
N ARG A 315 11.26 22.53 -3.26
CA ARG A 315 12.50 22.93 -2.58
C ARG A 315 13.69 22.88 -3.53
N MET A 316 13.82 21.79 -4.28
CA MET A 316 14.87 21.61 -5.28
C MET A 316 14.77 22.68 -6.39
N ALA A 317 13.57 22.97 -6.89
CA ALA A 317 13.36 24.03 -7.87
C ALA A 317 13.83 25.40 -7.37
N LYS A 318 13.48 25.76 -6.12
CA LYS A 318 13.93 27.01 -5.48
C LYS A 318 15.45 27.07 -5.31
N LEU A 319 16.08 25.97 -4.91
CA LEU A 319 17.54 25.88 -4.79
C LEU A 319 18.20 26.14 -6.15
N ARG A 320 17.69 25.53 -7.22
CA ARG A 320 18.21 25.75 -8.59
C ARG A 320 18.08 27.20 -9.04
N THR A 321 16.93 27.85 -8.81
CA THR A 321 16.75 29.28 -9.13
C THR A 321 17.73 30.17 -8.36
N THR A 322 18.07 29.79 -7.11
CA THR A 322 18.99 30.56 -6.26
C THR A 322 20.45 30.35 -6.65
N VAL A 323 20.83 29.13 -7.01
CA VAL A 323 22.23 28.76 -7.31
C VAL A 323 22.63 29.07 -8.76
N GLN A 324 21.69 29.10 -9.71
CA GLN A 324 22.03 29.11 -11.13
C GLN A 324 21.24 30.14 -11.96
N PRO A 325 21.54 31.45 -11.84
CA PRO A 325 21.16 32.41 -12.86
C PRO A 325 22.17 32.33 -14.03
N GLY A 326 22.05 31.31 -14.90
CA GLY A 326 22.62 31.40 -16.27
C GLY A 326 23.75 30.45 -16.70
N ALA A 327 23.85 29.21 -16.21
CA ALA A 327 24.80 28.23 -16.74
C ALA A 327 24.09 27.12 -17.55
N ALA A 328 23.82 27.40 -18.82
CA ALA A 328 23.56 26.38 -19.83
C ALA A 328 24.87 26.14 -20.60
N LEU A 329 25.60 25.08 -20.23
CA LEU A 329 26.68 24.54 -21.05
C LEU A 329 26.36 23.05 -21.26
N GLU A 330 25.88 22.76 -22.46
CA GLU A 330 25.62 21.41 -22.95
C GLU A 330 26.95 20.80 -23.41
N GLY A 331 27.42 19.79 -22.68
CA GLY A 331 28.58 18.98 -23.03
C GLY A 331 29.18 18.29 -21.80
N ASP A 332 28.98 16.98 -21.68
CA ASP A 332 29.42 16.08 -20.61
C ASP A 332 28.69 16.19 -19.25
N THR A 333 27.56 16.90 -19.22
CA THR A 333 26.74 17.11 -18.02
C THR A 333 26.06 15.85 -17.50
N SER A 334 25.86 14.81 -18.31
CA SER A 334 25.13 13.60 -17.88
C SER A 334 25.89 12.81 -16.81
N HIS A 335 27.19 12.56 -16.99
CA HIS A 335 28.00 11.83 -16.01
C HIS A 335 28.22 12.62 -14.71
N VAL A 336 28.34 13.95 -14.83
CA VAL A 336 28.45 14.86 -13.68
C VAL A 336 27.12 14.93 -12.92
N ASP A 337 25.99 15.02 -13.63
CA ASP A 337 24.65 14.99 -13.04
C ASP A 337 24.38 13.65 -12.34
N ASP A 338 24.77 12.52 -12.93
CA ASP A 338 24.61 11.19 -12.33
C ASP A 338 25.45 11.04 -11.05
N THR A 339 26.72 11.45 -11.07
CA THR A 339 27.58 11.42 -9.88
C THR A 339 27.03 12.33 -8.77
N ALA A 340 26.53 13.52 -9.14
CA ALA A 340 25.92 14.46 -8.19
C ALA A 340 24.61 13.91 -7.61
N ALA A 341 23.78 13.24 -8.41
CA ALA A 341 22.56 12.58 -7.94
C ALA A 341 22.88 11.46 -6.94
N ILE A 342 23.84 10.59 -7.26
CA ILE A 342 24.29 9.52 -6.37
C ILE A 342 24.86 10.11 -5.06
N ALA A 343 25.72 11.13 -5.15
CA ALA A 343 26.27 11.80 -3.98
C ALA A 343 25.18 12.45 -3.11
N HIS A 344 24.19 13.10 -3.73
CA HIS A 344 23.07 13.69 -3.02
C HIS A 344 22.22 12.63 -2.31
N ALA A 345 21.94 11.50 -2.97
CA ALA A 345 21.22 10.37 -2.37
C ALA A 345 21.95 9.83 -1.12
N VAL A 346 23.28 9.67 -1.18
CA VAL A 346 24.10 9.28 -0.02
C VAL A 346 24.00 10.30 1.11
N VAL A 347 24.21 11.59 0.82
CA VAL A 347 24.19 12.66 1.83
C VAL A 347 22.81 12.85 2.46
N SER A 348 21.75 12.74 1.66
CA SER A 348 20.36 12.80 2.12
C SER A 348 20.10 11.67 3.12
N ARG A 349 20.47 10.44 2.75
CA ARG A 349 20.31 9.27 3.61
C ARG A 349 21.08 9.38 4.93
N LEU A 350 22.32 9.85 4.89
CA LEU A 350 23.10 10.10 6.11
C LEU A 350 22.47 11.18 7.00
N SER A 351 21.81 12.17 6.39
CA SER A 351 21.11 13.23 7.12
C SER A 351 19.83 12.75 7.80
N ASP A 352 19.11 11.81 7.18
CA ASP A 352 17.95 11.16 7.80
C ASP A 352 18.36 10.37 9.05
N LEU A 353 19.48 9.63 8.97
CA LEU A 353 20.02 8.84 10.08
C LEU A 353 20.48 9.68 11.27
N ARG A 354 20.89 10.92 11.01
CA ARG A 354 21.31 11.86 12.06
C ARG A 354 20.16 12.30 12.96
N ASN A 355 18.93 12.30 12.44
CA ASN A 355 17.73 12.74 13.14
C ASN A 355 16.77 11.58 13.42
N LEU A 356 17.31 10.37 13.55
CA LEU A 356 16.50 9.16 13.70
C LEU A 356 15.91 9.08 15.10
N GLY A 357 14.62 8.76 15.18
CA GLY A 357 13.93 8.49 16.44
C GLY A 357 13.45 9.74 17.20
N THR A 358 12.79 9.50 18.33
CA THR A 358 12.14 10.58 19.13
C THR A 358 13.13 11.36 19.99
N SER A 359 14.30 10.79 20.27
CA SER A 359 15.37 11.40 21.07
C SER A 359 16.28 12.33 20.26
N GLY A 360 16.21 12.29 18.93
CA GLY A 360 17.14 13.01 18.05
C GLY A 360 18.59 12.51 18.14
N GLU A 361 18.79 11.27 18.61
CA GLU A 361 20.11 10.65 18.68
C GLU A 361 20.54 10.16 17.29
N SER A 362 21.77 10.46 16.90
CA SER A 362 22.36 9.98 15.65
C SER A 362 22.70 8.49 15.73
N PHE A 363 22.58 7.76 14.64
CA PHE A 363 22.94 6.34 14.57
C PHE A 363 23.98 6.08 13.49
N PRO A 364 24.96 5.18 13.70
CA PRO A 364 25.97 4.89 12.69
C PRO A 364 25.36 4.34 11.41
N ALA A 365 25.89 4.78 10.27
CA ALA A 365 25.47 4.30 8.95
C ALA A 365 26.26 3.05 8.58
N LEU A 366 25.55 1.95 8.28
CA LEU A 366 26.13 0.68 7.85
C LEU A 366 25.95 0.54 6.33
N LEU A 367 26.98 0.88 5.56
CA LEU A 367 26.93 0.79 4.10
C LEU A 367 27.38 -0.60 3.67
N ASP A 368 26.47 -1.33 3.05
CA ASP A 368 26.68 -2.70 2.60
C ASP A 368 26.89 -2.73 1.10
N ASP A 369 28.17 -2.70 0.72
CA ASP A 369 28.65 -2.74 -0.66
C ASP A 369 27.83 -1.84 -1.61
N PRO A 370 27.65 -0.54 -1.26
CA PRO A 370 26.69 0.34 -1.91
C PRO A 370 27.06 0.62 -3.39
N PHE A 371 28.33 0.43 -3.76
CA PHE A 371 28.87 0.83 -5.06
C PHE A 371 28.96 -0.30 -6.09
N VAL A 372 28.40 -1.49 -5.80
CA VAL A 372 28.53 -2.66 -6.69
C VAL A 372 28.00 -2.43 -8.11
N ASN A 373 26.96 -1.60 -8.25
CA ASN A 373 26.32 -1.28 -9.53
C ASN A 373 26.75 0.08 -10.11
N ILE A 374 27.77 0.72 -9.51
CA ILE A 374 28.23 2.05 -9.91
C ILE A 374 29.45 1.93 -10.82
N GLU A 375 29.53 2.78 -11.83
CA GLU A 375 30.69 2.83 -12.72
C GLU A 375 31.98 3.13 -11.94
N GLN A 376 33.04 2.38 -12.22
CA GLN A 376 34.30 2.46 -11.47
C GLN A 376 34.95 3.85 -11.50
N SER A 377 34.71 4.63 -12.57
CA SER A 377 35.20 6.00 -12.74
C SER A 377 34.60 6.98 -11.71
N MET A 378 33.39 6.72 -11.22
CA MET A 378 32.67 7.59 -10.27
C MET A 378 33.04 7.31 -8.81
N ILE A 379 33.50 6.09 -8.49
CA ILE A 379 33.77 5.63 -7.12
C ILE A 379 34.70 6.58 -6.33
N PRO A 380 35.84 7.07 -6.86
CA PRO A 380 36.72 7.94 -6.09
C PRO A 380 36.05 9.23 -5.60
N ALA A 381 35.21 9.85 -6.44
CA ALA A 381 34.49 11.06 -6.07
C ALA A 381 33.45 10.79 -4.97
N LEU A 382 32.77 9.64 -5.03
CA LEU A 382 31.80 9.22 -4.01
C LEU A 382 32.47 8.90 -2.67
N LEU A 383 33.66 8.27 -2.70
CA LEU A 383 34.43 7.99 -1.49
C LEU A 383 34.89 9.28 -0.80
N GLU A 384 35.26 10.32 -1.57
CA GLU A 384 35.57 11.64 -1.01
C GLU A 384 34.35 12.28 -0.33
N VAL A 385 33.17 12.15 -0.94
CA VAL A 385 31.90 12.58 -0.33
C VAL A 385 31.65 11.82 0.98
N MET A 386 31.96 10.53 1.06
CA MET A 386 31.87 9.76 2.29
C MET A 386 32.84 10.25 3.37
N VAL A 387 34.10 10.51 3.02
CA VAL A 387 35.10 11.05 3.97
C VAL A 387 34.64 12.39 4.52
N ARG A 388 34.14 13.29 3.66
CA ARG A 388 33.59 14.57 4.11
C ARG A 388 32.37 14.39 5.01
N SER A 389 31.44 13.53 4.63
CA SER A 389 30.21 13.27 5.40
C SER A 389 30.50 12.58 6.74
N SER A 390 31.60 11.82 6.82
CA SER A 390 32.05 11.16 8.05
C SER A 390 32.46 12.11 9.18
N ALA A 391 32.56 13.42 8.90
CA ALA A 391 32.82 14.44 9.92
C ALA A 391 31.63 14.62 10.88
N ASP A 392 30.41 14.45 10.37
CA ASP A 392 29.17 14.70 11.12
C ASP A 392 28.46 13.42 11.57
N GLN A 393 28.84 12.27 11.00
CA GLN A 393 28.14 11.00 11.16
C GLN A 393 29.14 9.86 11.07
N GLN A 394 29.09 8.88 12.00
CA GLN A 394 29.92 7.70 11.88
C GLN A 394 29.41 6.79 10.75
N ILE A 395 30.34 6.26 9.97
CA ILE A 395 30.11 5.43 8.79
C ILE A 395 30.94 4.14 8.92
N VAL A 396 30.29 2.99 8.73
CA VAL A 396 30.94 1.69 8.59
C VAL A 396 30.62 1.15 7.19
N LEU A 397 31.63 1.05 6.35
CA LEU A 397 31.54 0.58 4.97
C LEU A 397 32.02 -0.88 4.90
N LEU A 398 31.11 -1.80 4.60
CA LEU A 398 31.41 -3.21 4.37
C LEU A 398 31.50 -3.43 2.85
N THR A 399 32.58 -4.04 2.38
CA THR A 399 32.84 -4.14 0.94
C THR A 399 33.64 -5.38 0.55
N GLU A 400 33.32 -5.94 -0.62
CA GLU A 400 34.16 -6.93 -1.31
C GLU A 400 34.99 -6.28 -2.44
N SER A 401 34.69 -5.03 -2.79
CA SER A 401 35.33 -4.32 -3.90
C SER A 401 36.83 -4.10 -3.67
N ALA A 402 37.65 -4.62 -4.58
CA ALA A 402 39.09 -4.43 -4.58
C ALA A 402 39.48 -2.94 -4.76
N THR A 403 38.69 -2.17 -5.51
CA THR A 403 38.91 -0.73 -5.72
C THR A 403 38.75 0.03 -4.41
N VAL A 404 37.65 -0.21 -3.69
CA VAL A 404 37.38 0.43 -2.38
C VAL A 404 38.42 -0.01 -1.36
N SER A 405 38.81 -1.29 -1.37
CA SER A 405 39.83 -1.83 -0.47
C SER A 405 41.19 -1.17 -0.72
N SER A 406 41.59 -1.01 -1.99
CA SER A 406 42.86 -0.36 -2.36
C SER A 406 42.89 1.11 -1.95
N TRP A 407 41.78 1.83 -2.14
CA TRP A 407 41.63 3.20 -1.67
C TRP A 407 41.71 3.29 -0.15
N ALA A 408 41.01 2.41 0.57
CA ALA A 408 41.00 2.41 2.03
C ALA A 408 42.39 2.14 2.63
N HIS A 409 43.23 1.33 1.98
CA HIS A 409 44.64 1.17 2.39
C HIS A 409 45.41 2.48 2.34
N VAL A 410 45.24 3.27 1.27
CA VAL A 410 45.94 4.55 1.12
C VAL A 410 45.44 5.56 2.15
N GLU A 411 44.13 5.65 2.34
CA GLU A 411 43.54 6.59 3.32
C GLU A 411 43.79 6.18 4.77
N ALA A 412 43.88 4.88 5.07
CA ALA A 412 44.23 4.42 6.42
C ALA A 412 45.64 4.89 6.84
N MET A 413 46.57 5.07 5.88
CA MET A 413 47.90 5.61 6.16
C MET A 413 47.85 7.08 6.63
N THR A 414 46.82 7.84 6.26
CA THR A 414 46.63 9.23 6.69
C THR A 414 45.93 9.33 8.05
N GLY A 415 45.36 8.21 8.53
CA GLY A 415 44.56 8.15 9.76
C GLY A 415 43.17 8.75 9.62
N ALA A 416 42.74 9.13 8.40
CA ALA A 416 41.39 9.66 8.16
C ALA A 416 40.32 8.55 8.21
N VAL A 417 40.72 7.31 7.93
CA VAL A 417 39.86 6.13 7.79
C VAL A 417 40.45 4.96 8.57
N GLY A 418 39.62 4.19 9.26
CA GLY A 418 40.02 2.89 9.79
C GLY A 418 39.83 1.79 8.76
N LEU A 419 40.81 0.91 8.59
CA LEU A 419 40.69 -0.28 7.73
C LEU A 419 40.74 -1.53 8.60
N ILE A 420 39.76 -2.42 8.44
CA ILE A 420 39.72 -3.73 9.07
C ILE A 420 39.67 -4.79 7.97
N GLU A 421 40.66 -5.67 7.97
CA GLU A 421 40.72 -6.80 7.06
C GLU A 421 40.53 -8.09 7.86
N PRO A 422 39.42 -8.82 7.68
CA PRO A 422 39.23 -10.12 8.31
C PRO A 422 40.33 -11.04 7.78
N THR A 423 41.25 -11.43 8.66
CA THR A 423 42.25 -12.43 8.30
C THR A 423 41.51 -13.76 8.13
N PRO A 424 41.63 -14.48 7.00
CA PRO A 424 41.05 -15.81 6.88
C PRO A 424 41.70 -16.69 7.95
N THR A 425 40.96 -16.99 9.02
CA THR A 425 41.40 -17.97 10.02
C THR A 425 41.65 -19.28 9.29
N ALA A 426 42.91 -19.73 9.33
CA ALA A 426 43.39 -20.92 8.66
C ALA A 426 42.43 -22.09 8.89
N LYS A 427 42.05 -22.79 7.81
CA LYS A 427 41.38 -24.09 7.87
C LYS A 427 42.08 -24.94 8.94
N ALA A 428 41.30 -25.42 9.91
CA ALA A 428 41.77 -26.36 10.91
C ALA A 428 42.60 -27.44 10.21
N THR A 429 43.87 -27.53 10.59
CA THR A 429 44.75 -28.60 10.14
C THR A 429 44.16 -29.87 10.70
N THR A 430 43.47 -30.64 9.86
CA THR A 430 43.06 -32.01 10.20
C THR A 430 44.35 -32.82 10.39
N ASN A 431 44.87 -32.83 11.61
CA ASN A 431 45.75 -33.90 12.05
C ASN A 431 44.86 -35.13 12.24
N ALA A 432 44.69 -35.90 11.17
CA ALA A 432 44.30 -37.29 11.26
C ALA A 432 45.59 -38.13 11.28
N PHE A 433 45.65 -38.97 12.31
CA PHE A 433 46.71 -39.89 12.72
C PHE A 433 47.27 -40.79 11.63
#